data_AF-A0A9P6E4D1-F1
#
_entry.id   AF-A0A9P6E4D1-F1
#
_cell.length_a   1.000
_cell.length_b   1.000
_cell.length_c   1.000
_cell.angle_alpha   90.00
_cell.angle_beta   90.00
_cell.angle_gamma   90.00
#
_symmetry.space_group_name_H-M   'P 1'
#
loop_
_entity.id
_entity.type
_entity.pdbx_description
1 polymer ?
#
loop_
_entity_poly.entity_id
_entity_poly.type
_entity_poly.pdbx_seq_one_letter_code
_entity_poly.pdbx_strand_id
1 'polypeptide(L)' 'MKKVSRYYAVRRSRVPGVYHTWHDCEEQTKGFKGSRFKSFDCQQDAEDFLHAKDSSNFITSISSALHNPLNLDP' A
#
# COMPACT_ATOMS: atom_id res chain seq x y z
N MET A 1 -16.72 -18.13 20.10
CA MET A 1 -16.89 -17.43 18.81
C MET A 1 -15.81 -16.36 18.71
N LYS A 2 -14.85 -16.47 17.78
CA LYS A 2 -13.85 -15.40 17.57
C LYS A 2 -14.55 -14.24 16.87
N LYS A 3 -14.71 -13.12 17.57
CA LYS A 3 -15.21 -11.88 16.98
C LYS A 3 -14.15 -11.38 16.01
N VAL A 4 -14.37 -11.59 14.71
CA VAL A 4 -13.47 -11.12 13.66
C VAL A 4 -13.53 -9.59 13.65
N SER A 5 -12.57 -8.96 14.32
CA SER A 5 -12.42 -7.51 14.33
C SER A 5 -11.68 -7.14 13.06
N ARG A 6 -12.40 -6.56 12.09
CA ARG A 6 -11.82 -6.07 10.84
C ARG A 6 -11.19 -4.71 11.11
N TYR A 7 -9.89 -4.60 10.89
CA TYR A 7 -9.14 -3.36 10.97
C TYR A 7 -8.97 -2.81 9.55
N TYR A 8 -9.39 -1.56 9.33
CA TYR A 8 -9.31 -0.91 8.03
C TYR A 8 -8.15 0.08 8.06
N ALA A 9 -7.02 -0.29 7.45
CA ALA A 9 -5.89 0.62 7.30
C ALA A 9 -6.10 1.49 6.06
N VAL A 10 -6.10 2.81 6.26
CA VAL A 10 -6.28 3.79 5.20
C VAL A 10 -5.00 4.59 5.07
N ARG A 11 -4.32 4.42 3.93
CA ARG A 11 -3.02 5.04 3.67
C ARG A 11 -3.14 6.32 2.84
N ARG A 12 -4.06 6.34 1.87
CA ARG A 12 -4.38 7.54 1.09
C ARG A 12 -5.86 7.86 1.25
N SER A 13 -6.14 8.98 1.90
CA SER A 13 -7.46 9.55 2.16
C SER A 13 -7.25 10.98 2.67
N ARG A 14 -8.34 11.66 3.03
CA ARG A 14 -8.28 12.93 3.75
C ARG A 14 -7.55 12.82 5.09
N VAL A 15 -7.81 11.74 5.83
CA VAL A 15 -7.18 11.41 7.11
C VAL A 15 -6.68 9.97 7.05
N PRO A 16 -5.36 9.73 6.93
CA PRO A 16 -4.80 8.38 6.96
C PRO A 16 -4.74 7.86 8.41
N GLY A 17 -4.97 6.55 8.58
CA GLY A 17 -5.03 5.91 9.89
C GLY A 17 -5.65 4.52 9.85
N VAL A 18 -5.71 3.84 11.00
CA VAL A 18 -6.43 2.57 11.18
C VAL A 18 -7.81 2.86 11.76
N TYR A 19 -8.84 2.40 11.05
CA TYR A 19 -10.24 2.53 11.45
C TYR A 19 -10.82 1.18 11.83
N HIS A 20 -11.76 1.17 12.78
CA HIS A 20 -12.46 -0.03 13.24
C HIS A 20 -13.85 -0.17 12.59
N THR A 21 -14.25 0.82 11.82
CA THR A 21 -15.59 1.02 11.27
C THR A 21 -15.48 1.40 9.81
N TRP A 22 -16.36 0.81 8.98
CA TRP A 22 -16.42 1.16 7.57
C TRP A 22 -16.89 2.60 7.34
N HIS A 23 -17.82 3.09 8.17
CA HIS A 23 -18.39 4.45 8.04
C HIS A 23 -17.31 5.53 8.07
N ASP A 24 -16.45 5.52 9.11
CA ASP A 24 -15.34 6.48 9.21
C ASP A 24 -14.33 6.34 8.06
N CYS A 25 -14.05 5.11 7.62
CA CYS A 25 -13.18 4.87 6.46
C CYS A 25 -13.80 5.43 5.16
N GLU A 26 -15.10 5.21 4.95
CA GLU A 26 -15.83 5.66 3.77
C GLU A 26 -15.89 7.19 3.70
N GLU A 27 -16.20 7.88 4.80
CA GLU A 27 -16.24 9.34 4.82
C GLU A 27 -14.89 9.99 4.44
N GLN A 28 -13.78 9.36 4.82
CA GLN A 28 -12.44 9.88 4.54
C GLN A 28 -11.94 9.56 3.12
N THR A 29 -12.45 8.47 2.53
CA THR A 29 -12.04 8.00 1.19
C THR A 29 -13.00 8.45 0.09
N LYS A 30 -14.28 8.65 0.40
CA LYS A 30 -15.33 9.06 -0.54
C LYS A 30 -15.00 10.43 -1.15
N GLY A 31 -14.85 10.45 -2.47
CA GLY A 31 -14.46 11.64 -3.21
C GLY A 31 -12.95 11.96 -3.18
N PHE A 32 -12.11 11.11 -2.60
CA PHE A 32 -10.65 11.27 -2.64
C PHE A 32 -10.06 10.49 -3.84
N LYS A 33 -9.55 11.21 -4.83
CA LYS A 33 -8.99 10.60 -6.05
C LYS A 33 -7.70 9.86 -5.71
N GLY A 34 -7.67 8.54 -5.94
CA GLY A 34 -6.52 7.69 -5.61
C GLY A 34 -6.48 7.25 -4.14
N SER A 35 -7.64 7.15 -3.48
CA SER A 35 -7.72 6.58 -2.14
C SER A 35 -7.20 5.14 -2.10
N ARG A 36 -6.44 4.80 -1.06
CA ARG A 36 -5.84 3.47 -0.89
C ARG A 36 -6.10 2.99 0.54
N PHE A 37 -6.93 1.98 0.66
CA PHE A 37 -7.29 1.35 1.92
C PHE A 37 -7.24 -0.18 1.79
N LYS A 38 -7.07 -0.88 2.92
CA LYS A 38 -7.01 -2.34 2.99
C LYS A 38 -7.56 -2.81 4.34
N SER A 39 -8.34 -3.89 4.33
CA SER A 39 -8.86 -4.52 5.55
C SER A 39 -7.97 -5.69 5.99
N PHE A 40 -7.70 -5.77 7.28
CA PHE A 40 -6.89 -6.80 7.92
C PHE A 40 -7.64 -7.42 9.10
N ASP A 41 -7.33 -8.67 9.40
CA ASP A 41 -7.83 -9.37 10.60
C ASP A 41 -6.96 -9.12 11.84
N CYS A 42 -5.78 -8.50 11.65
CA CYS A 42 -4.83 -8.15 12.70
C CYS A 42 -4.50 -6.66 12.68
N GLN A 43 -4.53 -6.03 13.86
CA GLN A 43 -4.16 -4.61 14.04
C GLN A 43 -2.70 -4.36 13.65
N GLN A 44 -1.79 -5.26 14.02
CA GLN A 44 -0.37 -5.14 13.70
C GLN A 44 -0.14 -5.05 12.19
N ASP A 45 -0.83 -5.86 11.40
CA ASP A 45 -0.75 -5.88 9.93
C ASP A 45 -1.30 -4.57 9.33
N ALA A 46 -2.37 -4.03 9.93
CA ALA A 46 -2.94 -2.74 9.56
C ALA A 46 -1.97 -1.58 9.82
N GLU A 47 -1.28 -1.57 10.96
CA GLU A 47 -0.23 -0.59 11.27
C GLU A 47 0.98 -0.74 10.34
N ASP A 48 1.40 -1.97 10.05
CA ASP A 48 2.49 -2.24 9.12
C ASP A 48 2.15 -1.74 7.71
N PHE A 49 0.90 -1.87 7.26
CA PHE A 49 0.47 -1.32 5.98
C PHE A 49 0.58 0.22 5.88
N LEU A 50 0.40 0.93 7.00
CA LEU A 50 0.60 2.37 7.06
C LEU A 50 2.09 2.73 7.04
N HIS A 51 2.93 1.96 7.75
CA HIS A 51 4.37 2.18 7.84
C HIS A 51 5.14 1.69 6.61
N ALA A 52 4.62 0.68 5.90
CA ALA A 52 5.19 0.16 4.68
C ALA A 52 5.34 1.32 3.70
N LYS A 53 6.56 1.72 3.35
CA LYS A 53 6.76 2.71 2.28
C LYS A 53 6.18 2.13 0.98
N ASP A 54 5.59 2.96 0.14
CA ASP A 54 4.98 2.53 -1.11
C ASP A 54 6.15 2.08 -2.00
N SER A 55 6.56 0.82 -1.88
CA SER A 55 7.68 0.23 -2.62
C SER A 55 7.37 0.05 -4.11
N SER A 56 6.35 0.75 -4.62
CA SER A 56 5.86 0.70 -6.00
C SER A 56 6.79 1.37 -7.02
N ASN A 57 8.00 1.78 -6.61
CA ASN A 57 9.00 2.37 -7.52
C ASN A 57 10.21 1.47 -7.82
N PHE A 58 10.23 0.19 -7.43
CA PHE A 58 11.44 -0.64 -7.63
C PHE A 58 11.55 -1.35 -9.01
N ILE A 59 10.60 -1.14 -9.93
CA ILE A 59 10.66 -1.69 -11.31
C ILE A 59 10.68 -0.54 -12.34
N THR A 60 11.59 0.42 -12.19
CA THR A 60 11.91 1.35 -13.30
C THR A 60 13.41 1.60 -13.45
N SER A 61 14.26 0.92 -12.67
CA SER A 61 15.72 0.98 -12.85
C SER A 61 16.36 -0.35 -13.28
N ILE A 62 15.59 -1.44 -13.42
CA ILE A 62 16.08 -2.70 -14.00
C ILE A 62 15.76 -2.78 -15.51
N SER A 63 15.88 -1.67 -16.25
CA SER A 63 15.71 -1.66 -17.71
C SER A 63 16.79 -0.85 -18.44
N SER A 64 17.99 -0.76 -17.86
CA SER A 64 19.14 -0.14 -18.53
C SER A 64 20.36 -1.06 -18.65
N ALA A 65 20.24 -2.36 -18.35
CA ALA A 65 21.36 -3.32 -18.40
C ALA A 65 21.06 -4.63 -19.15
N LEU A 66 20.19 -4.60 -20.16
CA LEU A 66 19.94 -5.75 -21.06
C LEU A 66 20.30 -5.46 -22.53
N HIS A 67 21.33 -4.66 -22.80
CA HIS A 67 21.94 -4.62 -24.13
C HIS A 67 23.41 -5.02 -24.08
N ASN A 68 23.60 -6.32 -24.35
CA ASN A 68 24.70 -6.95 -25.09
C ASN A 68 26.16 -6.76 -24.59
N PRO A 69 26.69 -7.65 -23.75
CA PRO A 69 28.13 -7.75 -23.52
C PRO A 69 28.79 -8.64 -24.59
N LEU A 70 28.68 -8.25 -25.86
CA LEU A 70 29.50 -8.81 -26.94
C LEU A 70 30.15 -7.66 -27.71
N ASN A 71 31.16 -7.06 -27.09
CA ASN A 71 32.28 -6.49 -27.84
C ASN A 71 33.55 -6.94 -27.15
N LEU A 72 34.02 -8.10 -27.60
CA LEU A 72 35.42 -8.47 -27.54
C LEU A 72 36.04 -7.89 -28.82
N ASP A 73 36.66 -6.73 -28.70
CA ASP A 73 37.70 -6.25 -29.61
C ASP A 73 38.75 -5.53 -28.73
N PRO A 74 40.06 -5.60 -29.06
CA PRO A 74 40.66 -5.77 -30.38
C PRO A 74 40.91 -7.22 -30.85
#